data_AF-A0A2G5RM14-F1
#
_entry.id   AF-A0A2G5RM14-F1
#
_cell.length_a   1.000
_cell.length_b   1.000
_cell.length_c   1.000
_cell.angle_alpha   90.00
_cell.angle_beta   90.00
_cell.angle_gamma   90.00
#
_symmetry.space_group_name_H-M   'P 1'
#
loop_
_entity.id
_entity.type
_entity.pdbx_description
1 polymer ?
#
loop_
_entity_poly.entity_id
_entity_poly.type
_entity_poly.pdbx_seq_one_letter_code
_entity_poly.pdbx_strand_id
1 'polypeptide(L)' 'MKEIEVVIDTEEIAEFFYNELVRRGFVPTEREIEEMADIMFDYLIEKCIIDEEIIDE' A
#
# COMPACT_ATOMS: atom_id res chain seq x y z
N MET A 1 23.97 -2.00 -7.25
CA MET A 1 22.97 -2.27 -6.20
C MET A 1 21.88 -3.09 -6.88
N LYS A 2 21.40 -4.19 -6.27
CA LYS A 2 20.32 -4.97 -6.90
C LYS A 2 19.03 -4.18 -6.67
N GLU A 3 18.55 -3.52 -7.69
CA GLU A 3 17.20 -2.95 -7.72
C GLU A 3 16.24 -4.14 -7.71
N ILE A 4 15.40 -4.22 -6.67
CA ILE A 4 14.30 -5.18 -6.63
C ILE A 4 13.14 -4.40 -7.23
N GLU A 5 12.69 -4.83 -8.40
CA GLU A 5 11.49 -4.31 -9.05
C GLU A 5 10.29 -4.88 -8.27
N VAL A 6 9.66 -4.02 -7.47
CA VAL A 6 8.49 -4.39 -6.66
C VAL A 6 7.28 -3.72 -7.30
N VAL A 7 6.37 -4.54 -7.83
CA VAL A 7 5.04 -4.07 -8.26
C VAL A 7 4.16 -4.11 -7.02
N ILE A 8 3.59 -2.97 -6.64
CA ILE A 8 2.72 -2.83 -5.47
C ILE A 8 1.37 -2.29 -5.92
N ASP A 9 0.29 -2.95 -5.51
CA ASP A 9 -1.09 -2.48 -5.66
C ASP A 9 -1.61 -1.93 -4.32
N THR A 10 -2.47 -0.91 -4.37
CA THR A 10 -3.18 -0.40 -3.20
C THR A 10 -4.06 -1.46 -2.56
N GLU A 11 -4.62 -2.40 -3.33
CA GLU A 11 -5.36 -3.55 -2.79
C GLU A 11 -4.48 -4.47 -1.92
N GLU A 12 -3.24 -4.74 -2.36
CA GLU A 12 -2.30 -5.57 -1.60
C GLU A 12 -1.89 -4.89 -0.28
N ILE A 13 -1.65 -3.58 -0.34
CA ILE A 13 -1.35 -2.76 0.85
C ILE A 13 -2.53 -2.80 1.83
N ALA A 14 -3.76 -2.64 1.33
CA ALA A 14 -4.98 -2.71 2.12
C ALA A 14 -5.12 -4.07 2.83
N GLU A 15 -4.97 -5.17 2.11
CA GLU A 15 -5.04 -6.52 2.67
C GLU A 15 -3.96 -6.74 3.74
N PHE A 16 -2.74 -6.24 3.52
CA PHE A 16 -1.66 -6.31 4.49
C PHE A 16 -2.02 -5.58 5.79
N PHE A 17 -2.53 -4.35 5.70
CA PHE A 17 -2.93 -3.59 6.87
C PHE A 17 -4.09 -4.23 7.61
N TYR A 18 -5.09 -4.74 6.89
CA TYR A 18 -6.20 -5.45 7.48
C TYR A 18 -5.72 -6.65 8.31
N ASN A 19 -4.94 -7.54 7.70
CA ASN A 19 -4.43 -8.73 8.35
C ASN A 19 -3.59 -8.39 9.58
N GLU A 20 -2.73 -7.39 9.49
CA GLU A 20 -1.81 -7.05 10.58
C GLU A 20 -2.51 -6.28 11.72
N LEU A 21 -3.54 -5.47 11.43
CA LEU A 21 -4.39 -4.85 12.44
C LEU A 21 -5.25 -5.91 13.16
N VAL A 22 -5.84 -6.85 12.43
CA VAL A 22 -6.62 -7.96 13.01
C VAL A 22 -5.75 -8.83 13.90
N ARG A 23 -4.52 -9.16 13.48
CA ARG A 23 -3.56 -9.93 14.30
C ARG A 23 -3.20 -9.22 15.60
N ARG A 24 -3.23 -7.88 15.62
CA ARG A 24 -2.97 -7.06 16.81
C ARG A 24 -4.22 -6.82 17.67
N GLY A 25 -5.38 -7.35 17.26
CA GLY A 25 -6.64 -7.26 18.00
C GLY A 25 -7.49 -6.04 17.68
N PHE A 26 -7.21 -5.33 16.58
CA PHE A 26 -8.04 -4.25 16.09
C PHE A 26 -9.13 -4.77 15.14
N VAL A 27 -10.24 -4.04 15.05
CA VAL A 27 -11.28 -4.29 14.05
C VAL A 27 -11.36 -3.04 13.16
N PRO A 28 -10.47 -2.94 12.16
CA PRO A 28 -10.49 -1.81 11.25
C PRO A 28 -11.72 -1.89 10.33
N THR A 29 -12.25 -0.74 9.94
CA THR A 29 -13.27 -0.64 8.90
C THR A 29 -12.62 -0.64 7.52
N GLU A 30 -13.35 -1.10 6.51
CA GLU A 30 -12.90 -1.12 5.11
C GLU A 30 -12.37 0.27 4.67
N ARG A 31 -13.12 1.33 4.98
CA ARG A 31 -12.70 2.71 4.67
C ARG A 31 -11.40 3.12 5.36
N GLU A 32 -11.16 2.71 6.61
CA GLU A 32 -9.90 3.02 7.29
C GLU A 32 -8.72 2.32 6.62
N ILE A 33 -8.92 1.09 6.13
CA ILE A 33 -7.90 0.33 5.42
C ILE A 33 -7.59 0.94 4.06
N GLU A 34 -8.61 1.29 3.29
CA GLU A 34 -8.47 1.95 1.98
C GLU A 34 -7.70 3.27 2.10
N GLU A 35 -8.11 4.15 3.02
CA GLU A 35 -7.43 5.42 3.25
C GLU A 35 -5.99 5.23 3.73
N MET A 36 -5.72 4.20 4.55
CA MET A 36 -4.36 3.86 4.95
C MET A 36 -3.51 3.36 3.78
N ALA A 37 -4.10 2.60 2.85
CA ALA A 37 -3.41 2.13 1.66
C ALA A 37 -3.04 3.29 0.74
N ASP A 38 -3.97 4.21 0.47
CA ASP A 38 -3.73 5.42 -0.33
C ASP A 38 -2.62 6.28 0.29
N ILE A 39 -2.72 6.59 1.59
CA ILE A 39 -1.70 7.39 2.30
C ILE A 39 -0.31 6.72 2.22
N MET A 40 -0.25 5.39 2.32
CA MET A 40 1.00 4.65 2.26
C MET A 40 1.56 4.68 0.84
N PHE A 41 0.73 4.48 -0.17
CA PHE A 41 1.11 4.54 -1.57
C PHE A 41 1.73 5.90 -1.93
N ASP A 42 1.04 6.99 -1.57
CA ASP A 42 1.54 8.36 -1.70
C ASP A 42 2.89 8.53 -0.98
N TYR A 43 3.02 8.00 0.23
CA TYR A 43 4.26 8.06 0.99
C TYR A 43 5.42 7.33 0.28
N LEU A 44 5.18 6.17 -0.36
CA LEU A 44 6.22 5.47 -1.10
C LEU A 44 6.66 6.24 -2.35
N ILE A 45 5.72 6.90 -3.03
CA ILE A 45 6.01 7.80 -4.15
C ILE A 45 6.87 8.98 -3.65
N GLU A 46 6.47 9.64 -2.55
CA GLU A 46 7.23 10.74 -1.97
C GLU A 46 8.66 10.35 -1.54
N LYS A 47 8.85 9.08 -1.16
CA LYS A 47 10.17 8.53 -0.82
C LYS A 47 10.98 8.04 -2.02
N CYS A 48 10.43 8.16 -3.23
CA CYS A 48 11.01 7.60 -4.46
C CYS A 48 11.34 6.10 -4.30
N ILE A 49 10.48 5.38 -3.59
CA ILE A 49 10.59 3.92 -3.40
C ILE A 49 9.91 3.19 -4.56
N ILE A 50 8.76 3.72 -5.00
CA ILE A 50 8.02 3.28 -6.17
C ILE A 50 7.84 4.45 -7.13
N ASP A 51 7.74 4.15 -8.43
CA ASP A 51 7.29 5.10 -9.44
C ASP A 51 5.89 4.69 -9.88
N GLU A 52 4.99 5.66 -10.02
CA GLU A 52 3.67 5.43 -10.59
C GLU A 52 3.82 5.23 -12.11
N GLU A 53 3.73 3.98 -12.57
CA GLU A 53 3.62 3.70 -13.99
C GLU A 53 2.19 4.00 -14.46
N ILE A 54 1.97 5.19 -15.01
CA ILE A 54 0.75 5.50 -15.76
C ILE A 54 0.80 4.63 -17.03
N ILE A 55 0.07 3.52 -17.04
CA ILE A 55 -0.14 2.71 -18.24
C ILE A 55 -1.04 3.53 -19.17
N ASP A 56 -0.43 4.34 -20.05
CA ASP A 56 -1.14 4.94 -21.18
C ASP A 56 -1.66 3.80 -22.08
N GLU A 57 -2.99 3.67 -22.22
CA GLU A 57 -3.67 2.70 -23.12
C GLU A 57 -3.23 2.79 -24.60
#